data_AF-A0A816D4X3-F1
#
_entry.id   AF-A0A816D4X3-F1
#
_cell.length_a   1.000
_cell.length_b   1.000
_cell.length_c   1.000
_cell.angle_alpha   90.00
_cell.angle_beta   90.00
_cell.angle_gamma   90.00
#
_symmetry.space_group_name_H-M   'P 1'
#
loop_
_entity.id
_entity.type
_entity.pdbx_description
1 polymer ?
#
loop_
_entity_poly.entity_id
_entity_poly.type
_entity_poly.pdbx_seq_one_letter_code
_entity_poly.pdbx_strand_id
1 'polypeptide(L)'
;MSYKSVFPYWASWLKVPIGTSKLPGSVDITSTNSSSFDKEGYVYYPTNCVKEKKCPIHVALHGCLQGKWRIGDIFAKKTGYLEVAELNNIIIIFPQIIATHVNPSNKEGCWDWWGYSSPNYANKLGIEMAGVKKMIDSFRSINTALHPFEK
;
A
#
# COMPACT_ATOMS: atom_id res chain seq x y z
N MET A 1 26.72 -12.90 6.18
CA MET A 1 25.81 -11.97 5.49
C MET A 1 24.65 -11.67 6.45
N SER A 2 24.81 -10.63 7.28
CA SER A 2 23.92 -10.38 8.44
C SER A 2 22.70 -9.59 7.99
N TYR A 3 21.50 -10.18 8.10
CA TYR A 3 20.26 -9.43 8.02
C TYR A 3 20.29 -8.38 9.13
N LYS A 4 20.36 -7.10 8.75
CA LYS A 4 20.39 -6.00 9.71
C LYS A 4 19.10 -6.04 10.52
N SER A 5 19.28 -6.37 11.78
CA SER A 5 18.31 -6.27 12.86
C SER A 5 17.65 -4.89 12.87
N VAL A 6 16.34 -4.91 13.08
CA VAL A 6 15.48 -3.75 13.29
C VAL A 6 15.87 -3.10 14.62
N PHE A 7 16.22 -1.82 14.61
CA PHE A 7 16.48 -1.02 15.81
C PHE A 7 15.46 0.12 15.93
N PRO A 8 14.92 0.39 17.12
CA PRO A 8 14.24 1.65 17.41
C PRO A 8 15.29 2.71 17.77
N TYR A 9 15.12 3.97 17.35
CA TYR A 9 15.31 5.18 18.18
C TYR A 9 15.15 6.47 17.36
N TRP A 10 15.01 7.57 18.09
CA TRP A 10 14.34 8.82 17.74
C TRP A 10 15.32 9.92 17.30
N ALA A 11 15.02 10.65 16.21
CA ALA A 11 15.54 11.98 15.83
C ALA A 11 14.72 12.50 14.61
N SER A 12 13.58 13.13 14.80
CA SER A 12 13.36 14.59 14.95
C SER A 12 13.19 15.40 13.65
N TRP A 13 13.47 14.90 12.44
CA TRP A 13 13.19 15.70 11.23
C TRP A 13 12.50 14.99 10.04
N LEU A 14 12.36 13.66 10.02
CA LEU A 14 11.42 12.90 9.16
C LEU A 14 11.40 11.43 9.61
N LYS A 15 10.30 10.96 10.23
CA LYS A 15 10.05 9.54 10.51
C LYS A 15 9.55 8.82 9.24
N VAL A 16 10.34 8.76 8.19
CA VAL A 16 10.17 7.72 7.15
C VAL A 16 11.39 6.80 7.30
N PRO A 17 11.27 5.68 8.03
CA PRO A 17 12.34 4.72 8.04
C PRO A 17 12.46 4.17 6.62
N ILE A 18 13.71 3.99 6.18
CA ILE A 18 14.05 2.99 5.18
C ILE A 18 13.49 1.67 5.74
N GLY A 19 12.30 1.28 5.30
CA GLY A 19 11.54 0.17 5.88
C GLY A 19 10.07 0.50 6.12
N THR A 20 9.20 -0.20 5.38
CA THR A 20 7.76 -0.41 5.60
C THR A 20 7.10 0.49 6.67
N SER A 21 6.75 1.73 6.30
CA SER A 21 5.93 2.59 7.16
C SER A 21 4.45 2.38 6.88
N LYS A 22 3.63 2.38 7.95
CA LYS A 22 2.17 2.52 7.90
C LYS A 22 1.82 3.73 7.03
N LEU A 23 0.92 3.54 6.05
CA LEU A 23 0.58 4.57 5.06
C LEU A 23 0.17 5.89 5.76
N PRO A 24 0.85 7.02 5.52
CA PRO A 24 0.33 8.32 5.92
C PRO A 24 -0.99 8.55 5.18
N GLY A 25 -2.06 8.82 5.93
CA GLY A 25 -3.40 8.91 5.36
C GLY A 25 -4.04 7.53 5.13
N SER A 26 -3.83 6.56 6.03
CA SER A 26 -4.85 5.54 6.31
C SER A 26 -6.15 6.27 6.68
N VAL A 27 -6.87 6.71 5.66
CA VAL A 27 -8.20 7.29 5.77
C VAL A 27 -9.04 6.17 6.35
N ASP A 28 -9.70 6.45 7.47
CA ASP A 28 -10.81 5.66 7.94
C ASP A 28 -11.83 5.58 6.80
N ILE A 29 -11.78 4.50 6.01
CA ILE A 29 -12.85 4.13 5.08
C ILE A 29 -13.93 3.49 5.96
N THR A 30 -14.49 4.30 6.86
CA THR A 30 -15.61 3.94 7.75
C THR A 30 -16.96 4.10 7.03
N SER A 31 -16.98 3.91 5.72
CA SER A 31 -18.23 3.74 4.98
C SER A 31 -18.08 2.61 3.96
N THR A 32 -17.98 1.38 4.45
CA THR A 32 -18.84 0.24 4.09
C THR A 32 -18.13 -1.07 4.42
N ASN A 33 -18.80 -1.91 5.22
CA ASN A 33 -18.39 -3.27 5.58
C ASN A 33 -18.31 -4.25 4.37
N SER A 34 -18.20 -3.74 3.13
CA SER A 34 -18.15 -4.51 1.89
C SER A 34 -16.80 -4.44 1.16
N SER A 35 -15.90 -3.51 1.53
CA SER A 35 -14.66 -3.29 0.77
C SER A 35 -13.52 -4.27 1.08
N SER A 36 -13.60 -4.99 2.20
CA SER A 36 -12.54 -5.86 2.75
C SER A 36 -11.13 -5.26 2.84
N PHE A 37 -10.96 -3.94 2.73
CA PHE A 37 -9.65 -3.34 2.97
C PHE A 37 -9.21 -3.56 4.42
N ASP A 38 -7.95 -3.96 4.61
CA ASP A 38 -7.32 -3.88 5.92
C ASP A 38 -7.14 -2.39 6.31
N LYS A 39 -7.10 -2.11 7.61
CA LYS A 39 -6.88 -0.76 8.16
C LYS A 39 -5.47 -0.24 7.85
N GLU A 40 -4.55 -1.14 7.51
CA GLU A 40 -3.15 -0.82 7.27
C GLU A 40 -2.66 -1.45 5.97
N GLY A 41 -1.85 -0.71 5.22
CA GLY A 41 -1.05 -1.20 4.11
C GLY A 41 0.41 -0.76 4.22
N TYR A 42 1.20 -1.09 3.21
CA TYR A 42 2.62 -0.73 3.18
C TYR A 42 2.94 0.18 2.00
N VAL A 43 3.89 1.09 2.19
CA VAL A 43 4.53 1.82 1.11
C VAL A 43 6.04 1.63 1.21
N TYR A 44 6.67 1.46 0.06
CA TYR A 44 8.11 1.61 -0.09
C TYR A 44 8.41 2.89 -0.84
N TYR A 45 9.28 3.71 -0.24
CA TYR A 45 9.62 5.01 -0.75
C TYR A 45 11.14 5.06 -0.98
N PRO A 46 11.60 5.05 -2.24
CA PRO A 46 13.03 4.97 -2.54
C PRO A 46 13.84 6.15 -2.00
N THR A 47 15.11 5.92 -1.67
CA THR A 47 15.99 6.96 -1.09
C THR A 47 16.05 8.21 -1.96
N ASN A 48 16.14 8.03 -3.28
CA ASN A 48 16.21 9.12 -4.25
C ASN A 48 14.90 9.87 -4.43
N CYS A 49 13.76 9.28 -4.06
CA CYS A 49 12.47 9.97 -4.08
C CYS A 49 12.33 10.93 -2.88
N VAL A 50 13.16 10.79 -1.83
CA VAL A 50 13.08 11.66 -0.63
C VAL A 50 13.72 13.01 -0.90
N LYS A 51 14.66 13.07 -1.84
CA LYS A 51 15.61 14.16 -2.01
C LYS A 51 15.29 15.11 -3.18
N GLU A 52 14.05 15.17 -3.65
CA GLU A 52 13.60 16.02 -4.79
C GLU A 52 13.51 15.30 -6.15
N LYS A 53 12.52 14.40 -6.27
CA LYS A 53 12.08 13.88 -7.58
C LYS A 53 10.58 13.63 -7.61
N LYS A 54 9.95 13.87 -8.77
CA LYS A 54 8.67 13.25 -9.11
C LYS A 54 8.90 11.78 -9.43
N CYS A 55 8.66 10.89 -8.47
CA CYS A 55 8.82 9.46 -8.68
C CYS A 55 7.54 8.80 -9.23
N PRO A 56 7.66 7.89 -10.21
CA PRO A 56 6.54 7.05 -10.62
C PRO A 56 6.05 6.18 -9.45
N ILE A 57 4.77 5.79 -9.51
CA ILE A 57 4.14 4.91 -8.53
C ILE A 57 3.75 3.61 -9.22
N HIS A 58 4.07 2.49 -8.57
CA HIS A 58 3.57 1.17 -8.91
C HIS A 58 2.75 0.61 -7.75
N VAL A 59 1.66 -0.10 -8.06
CA VAL A 59 0.82 -0.77 -7.07
C VAL A 59 1.03 -2.28 -7.21
N ALA A 60 1.49 -2.92 -6.14
CA ALA A 60 1.68 -4.36 -6.08
C ALA A 60 0.57 -4.98 -5.21
N LEU A 61 -0.30 -5.77 -5.84
CA LEU A 61 -1.43 -6.42 -5.19
C LEU A 61 -1.05 -7.86 -4.79
N HIS A 62 -1.23 -8.20 -3.53
CA HIS A 62 -1.01 -9.57 -3.04
C HIS A 62 -2.10 -10.53 -3.53
N GLY A 63 -1.81 -11.83 -3.56
CA GLY A 63 -2.81 -12.87 -3.83
C GLY A 63 -3.68 -13.21 -2.61
N CYS A 64 -4.62 -14.14 -2.79
CA CYS A 64 -5.37 -14.73 -1.69
C CYS A 64 -4.43 -15.34 -0.63
N LEU A 65 -4.79 -15.26 0.65
CA LEU A 65 -3.98 -15.71 1.80
C LEU A 65 -2.61 -15.03 1.93
N GLN A 66 -2.33 -13.98 1.14
CA GLN A 66 -1.07 -13.24 1.18
C GLN A 66 -1.20 -11.83 1.76
N GLY A 67 -2.37 -11.51 2.34
CA GLY A 67 -2.57 -10.26 3.05
C GLY A 67 -1.78 -10.21 4.35
N LYS A 68 -1.57 -8.98 4.86
CA LYS A 68 -0.91 -8.67 6.12
C LYS A 68 -1.46 -9.48 7.29
N TRP A 69 -2.78 -9.63 7.35
CA TRP A 69 -3.47 -10.41 8.37
C TRP A 69 -3.01 -11.87 8.44
N ARG A 70 -2.45 -12.43 7.36
CA ARG A 70 -2.04 -13.83 7.27
C ARG A 70 -0.53 -14.02 7.28
N ILE A 71 0.21 -13.24 6.49
CA ILE A 71 1.66 -13.41 6.30
C ILE A 71 2.48 -12.18 6.68
N GLY A 72 1.88 -11.19 7.34
CA GLY A 72 2.56 -9.95 7.72
C GLY A 72 3.11 -9.21 6.50
N ASP A 73 4.38 -8.80 6.57
CA ASP A 73 5.04 -8.04 5.53
C ASP A 73 5.78 -8.91 4.49
N ILE A 74 5.58 -10.24 4.50
CA ILE A 74 6.31 -11.17 3.63
C ILE A 74 6.11 -10.83 2.15
N PHE A 75 4.87 -10.57 1.71
CA PHE A 75 4.63 -10.18 0.31
C PHE A 75 5.35 -8.88 -0.06
N ALA A 76 5.35 -7.89 0.83
CA ALA A 76 6.03 -6.62 0.57
C ALA A 76 7.56 -6.76 0.55
N LYS A 77 8.13 -7.63 1.40
CA LYS A 77 9.59 -7.74 1.59
C LYS A 77 10.29 -8.81 0.77
N LYS A 78 9.59 -9.85 0.30
CA LYS A 78 10.24 -11.05 -0.28
C LYS A 78 9.91 -11.33 -1.74
N THR A 79 9.22 -10.42 -2.40
CA THR A 79 8.79 -10.53 -3.82
C THR A 79 9.75 -9.85 -4.79
N GLY A 80 10.76 -9.13 -4.31
CA GLY A 80 11.73 -8.40 -5.14
C GLY A 80 11.32 -6.99 -5.54
N TYR A 81 10.10 -6.54 -5.19
CA TYR A 81 9.63 -5.20 -5.55
C TYR A 81 10.48 -4.08 -4.92
N LEU A 82 10.99 -4.25 -3.71
CA LEU A 82 11.73 -3.20 -3.00
C LEU A 82 13.08 -2.91 -3.68
N GLU A 83 13.76 -3.96 -4.13
CA GLU A 83 15.04 -3.88 -4.82
C GLU A 83 14.89 -3.21 -6.19
N VAL A 84 13.87 -3.61 -6.96
CA VAL A 84 13.54 -2.98 -8.24
C VAL A 84 13.14 -1.52 -8.05
N ALA A 85 12.34 -1.23 -7.02
CA ALA A 85 11.90 0.10 -6.66
C ALA A 85 13.06 1.06 -6.34
N GLU A 86 14.01 0.60 -5.52
CA GLU A 86 15.17 1.39 -5.12
C GLU A 86 16.05 1.74 -6.33
N LEU A 87 16.32 0.75 -7.20
CA LEU A 87 17.16 0.93 -8.37
C LEU A 87 16.55 1.85 -9.43
N ASN A 88 15.21 1.95 -9.49
CA ASN A 88 14.50 2.65 -10.56
C ASN A 88 13.74 3.90 -10.07
N ASN A 89 13.87 4.27 -8.79
CA ASN A 89 13.15 5.39 -8.18
C ASN A 89 11.62 5.25 -8.33
N ILE A 90 11.08 4.05 -8.10
CA ILE A 90 9.65 3.77 -8.20
C ILE A 90 9.09 3.62 -6.78
N ILE A 91 8.10 4.44 -6.42
CA ILE A 91 7.36 4.25 -5.15
C ILE A 91 6.46 3.03 -5.31
N ILE A 92 6.51 2.09 -4.36
CA ILE A 92 5.61 0.92 -4.38
C ILE A 92 4.56 1.08 -3.29
N ILE A 93 3.29 0.96 -3.66
CA ILE A 93 2.17 0.87 -2.72
C ILE A 93 1.71 -0.59 -2.68
N PHE A 94 1.54 -1.13 -1.48
CA PHE A 94 1.00 -2.47 -1.22
C PHE A 94 -0.32 -2.35 -0.42
N PRO A 95 -1.45 -2.06 -1.10
CA PRO A 95 -2.77 -2.13 -0.50
C PRO A 95 -3.04 -3.53 0.07
N GLN A 96 -3.91 -3.63 1.08
CA GLN A 96 -4.17 -4.88 1.78
C GLN A 96 -5.66 -5.18 1.82
N ILE A 97 -6.02 -6.42 1.49
CA ILE A 97 -7.35 -7.00 1.70
C ILE A 97 -7.29 -7.99 2.87
N ILE A 98 -8.30 -7.93 3.75
CA ILE A 98 -8.48 -8.82 4.89
C ILE A 98 -9.61 -9.81 4.65
N ALA A 99 -9.48 -11.01 5.22
CA ALA A 99 -10.52 -12.02 5.15
C ALA A 99 -11.84 -11.52 5.79
N THR A 100 -12.96 -11.82 5.12
CA THR A 100 -14.31 -11.56 5.65
C THR A 100 -15.09 -12.87 5.77
N HIS A 101 -15.76 -13.04 6.91
CA HIS A 101 -16.51 -14.26 7.25
C HIS A 101 -18.03 -14.09 7.19
N VAL A 102 -18.50 -12.90 6.79
CA VAL A 102 -19.92 -12.59 6.58
C VAL A 102 -20.30 -12.81 5.12
N ASN A 103 -21.56 -13.11 4.82
CA ASN A 103 -22.01 -13.40 3.44
C ASN A 103 -22.22 -12.08 2.64
N PRO A 104 -21.68 -11.94 1.42
CA PRO A 104 -20.78 -12.86 0.70
C PRO A 104 -19.38 -12.92 1.32
N SER A 105 -18.91 -14.14 1.57
CA SER A 105 -17.70 -14.37 2.35
C SER A 105 -16.46 -14.41 1.48
N ASN A 106 -15.44 -13.63 1.87
CA ASN A 106 -14.11 -13.66 1.30
C ASN A 106 -13.10 -14.22 2.33
N LYS A 107 -13.21 -15.51 2.66
CA LYS A 107 -12.44 -16.15 3.74
C LYS A 107 -10.94 -16.16 3.50
N GLU A 108 -10.52 -16.04 2.24
CA GLU A 108 -9.11 -16.06 1.85
C GLU A 108 -8.52 -14.65 1.74
N GLY A 109 -9.32 -13.59 1.88
CA GLY A 109 -8.85 -12.21 1.74
C GLY A 109 -8.31 -11.93 0.33
N CYS A 110 -9.05 -12.39 -0.69
CA CYS A 110 -8.76 -12.13 -2.10
C CYS A 110 -9.25 -10.73 -2.52
N TRP A 111 -8.64 -10.12 -3.52
CA TRP A 111 -9.25 -9.01 -4.25
C TRP A 111 -10.57 -9.44 -4.88
N ASP A 112 -11.51 -8.51 -5.05
CA ASP A 112 -12.82 -8.77 -5.60
C ASP A 112 -12.77 -8.98 -7.11
N TRP A 113 -12.64 -10.25 -7.50
CA TRP A 113 -12.67 -10.70 -8.89
C TRP A 113 -13.95 -11.46 -9.25
N TRP A 114 -14.89 -11.60 -8.30
CA TRP A 114 -16.13 -12.36 -8.46
C TRP A 114 -17.40 -11.63 -8.00
N GLY A 115 -17.27 -10.37 -7.59
CA GLY A 115 -18.39 -9.47 -7.27
C GLY A 115 -18.89 -9.55 -5.83
N TYR A 116 -18.06 -9.96 -4.89
CA TYR A 116 -18.47 -10.08 -3.49
C TYR A 116 -18.69 -8.71 -2.81
N SER A 117 -18.02 -7.66 -3.26
CA SER A 117 -18.19 -6.31 -2.70
C SER A 117 -19.33 -5.55 -3.40
N SER A 118 -19.48 -5.74 -4.72
CA SER A 118 -20.41 -5.00 -5.57
C SER A 118 -20.52 -5.62 -6.97
N PRO A 119 -21.66 -5.50 -7.68
CA PRO A 119 -21.75 -5.82 -9.11
C PRO A 119 -20.78 -5.01 -10.00
N ASN A 120 -20.29 -3.86 -9.52
CA ASN A 120 -19.35 -3.01 -10.25
C ASN A 120 -17.87 -3.41 -10.07
N TYR A 121 -17.58 -4.54 -9.43
CA TYR A 121 -16.21 -4.95 -9.04
C TYR A 121 -15.16 -4.84 -10.15
N ALA A 122 -15.54 -5.12 -11.40
CA ALA A 122 -14.64 -5.11 -12.55
C ALA A 122 -14.60 -3.78 -13.34
N ASN A 123 -15.32 -2.73 -12.93
CA ASN A 123 -15.36 -1.44 -13.62
C ASN A 123 -14.98 -0.27 -12.69
N LYS A 124 -14.71 0.92 -13.23
CA LYS A 124 -14.18 2.08 -12.47
C LYS A 124 -15.00 2.50 -11.23
N LEU A 125 -16.23 2.01 -11.07
CA LEU A 125 -17.09 2.24 -9.90
C LEU A 125 -16.92 1.18 -8.80
N GLY A 126 -16.12 0.13 -9.03
CA GLY A 126 -15.81 -0.91 -8.07
C GLY A 126 -15.11 -0.37 -6.84
N ILE A 127 -15.54 -0.83 -5.67
CA ILE A 127 -15.11 -0.30 -4.36
C ILE A 127 -13.60 -0.45 -4.16
N GLU A 128 -13.05 -1.63 -4.46
CA GLU A 128 -11.62 -1.89 -4.34
C GLU A 128 -10.79 -1.07 -5.33
N MET A 129 -11.22 -0.95 -6.59
CA MET A 129 -10.52 -0.13 -7.58
C MET A 129 -10.55 1.36 -7.24
N ALA A 130 -11.69 1.88 -6.77
CA ALA A 130 -11.80 3.25 -6.28
C ALA A 130 -10.93 3.49 -5.05
N GLY A 131 -10.86 2.52 -4.13
CA GLY A 131 -9.99 2.57 -2.94
C GLY A 131 -8.51 2.66 -3.31
N VAL A 132 -8.03 1.77 -4.19
CA VAL A 132 -6.63 1.81 -4.67
C VAL A 132 -6.33 3.13 -5.39
N LYS A 133 -7.25 3.61 -6.25
CA LYS A 133 -7.09 4.90 -6.94
C LYS A 133 -6.97 6.06 -5.95
N LYS A 134 -7.78 6.07 -4.90
CA LYS A 134 -7.71 7.09 -3.84
C LYS A 134 -6.36 7.05 -3.12
N MET A 135 -5.81 5.87 -2.82
CA MET A 135 -4.47 5.75 -2.24
C MET A 135 -3.40 6.36 -3.15
N ILE A 136 -3.43 6.06 -4.45
CA ILE A 136 -2.50 6.64 -5.44
C ILE A 136 -2.60 8.17 -5.47
N ASP A 137 -3.82 8.71 -5.51
CA ASP A 137 -4.05 10.15 -5.58
C ASP A 137 -3.58 10.86 -4.29
N SER A 138 -3.83 10.28 -3.12
CA SER A 138 -3.33 10.79 -1.84
C SER A 138 -1.80 10.82 -1.80
N PHE A 139 -1.14 9.76 -2.25
CA PHE A 139 0.33 9.73 -2.32
C PHE A 139 0.90 10.77 -3.29
N ARG A 140 0.27 10.96 -4.46
CA ARG A 140 0.67 11.99 -5.42
C ARG A 140 0.53 13.39 -4.84
N SER A 141 -0.57 13.65 -4.13
CA SER A 141 -0.82 14.94 -3.49
C SER A 141 0.23 15.22 -2.41
N ILE A 142 0.53 14.25 -1.55
CA ILE A 142 1.57 14.35 -0.52
C ILE A 142 2.94 14.57 -1.19
N ASN A 143 3.30 13.78 -2.19
CA ASN A 143 4.58 13.92 -2.90
C ASN A 143 4.75 15.30 -3.54
N THR A 144 3.67 15.84 -4.12
CA THR A 144 3.67 17.19 -4.69
C THR A 144 3.81 18.26 -3.61
N ALA A 145 3.13 18.11 -2.47
CA ALA A 145 3.24 19.04 -1.35
C ALA A 145 4.63 19.03 -0.69
N LEU A 146 5.31 17.88 -0.68
CA LEU A 146 6.68 17.74 -0.18
C LEU A 146 7.73 18.30 -1.15
N HIS A 147 7.40 18.44 -2.44
CA HIS A 147 8.29 19.01 -3.46
C HIS A 147 7.59 20.13 -4.27
N PRO A 148 7.26 21.27 -3.65
CA PRO A 148 6.41 22.30 -4.25
C PRO A 148 7.10 23.15 -5.35
N PHE A 149 8.42 23.04 -5.54
CA PHE A 149 9.18 23.92 -6.43
C PHE A 149 10.24 23.17 -7.26
N GLU A 150 9.80 22.42 -8.26
CA GLU A 150 10.65 22.10 -9.43
C GLU A 150 9.81 22.30 -10.71
N LYS A 151 9.98 23.48 -11.30
CA LYS A 151 9.71 23.77 -12.71
C LYS A 151 11.04 23.91 -13.42
#